data_AF-A0A1B7IX18-F1
#
_entry.id   AF-A0A1B7IX18-F1
#
_cell.length_a   1.000
_cell.length_b   1.000
_cell.length_c   1.000
_cell.angle_alpha   90.00
_cell.angle_beta   90.00
_cell.angle_gamma   90.00
#
_symmetry.space_group_name_H-M   'P 1'
#
loop_
_entity.id
_entity.type
_entity.pdbx_description
1 polymer ?
#
loop_
_entity_poly.entity_id
_entity_poly.type
_entity_poly.pdbx_seq_one_letter_code
_entity_poly.pdbx_strand_id
1 'polypeptide(L)'
;MNNKVKKTSQKIECVIHEIDNVIINNDPAILSISSTQQLTAFKMAFLGVLEKIKRDAIPPKNERNLGISNVIIDQWPFSLTLGRLIIEAENLYREM
;
A
#
# COMPACT_ATOMS: atom_id res chain seq x y z
N MET A 1 17.62 -8.36 10.51
CA MET A 1 16.30 -7.75 10.22
C MET A 1 15.22 -8.76 10.57
N ASN A 2 14.24 -8.39 11.40
CA ASN A 2 13.12 -9.26 11.79
C ASN A 2 12.39 -9.79 10.53
N ASN A 3 12.06 -11.08 10.47
CA ASN A 3 11.40 -11.71 9.32
C ASN A 3 10.10 -10.98 8.94
N LYS A 4 9.37 -10.48 9.95
CA LYS A 4 8.13 -9.72 9.75
C LYS A 4 8.38 -8.34 9.16
N VAL A 5 9.44 -7.66 9.58
CA VAL A 5 9.88 -6.38 8.99
C VAL A 5 10.26 -6.58 7.53
N LYS A 6 11.08 -7.60 7.23
CA LYS A 6 11.47 -7.93 5.85
C LYS A 6 10.26 -8.21 4.96
N LYS A 7 9.34 -9.07 5.40
CA LYS A 7 8.12 -9.40 4.67
C LYS A 7 7.25 -8.17 4.42
N THR A 8 7.11 -7.31 5.42
CA THR A 8 6.34 -6.07 5.32
C THR A 8 6.97 -5.11 4.31
N SER A 9 8.28 -4.86 4.41
CA SER A 9 9.00 -4.01 3.44
C SER A 9 8.85 -4.50 2.01
N GLN A 10 9.06 -5.81 1.77
CA GLN A 10 8.93 -6.40 0.44
C GLN A 10 7.52 -6.25 -0.14
N LYS A 11 6.48 -6.44 0.69
CA LYS A 11 5.10 -6.26 0.24
C LYS A 11 4.80 -4.80 -0.08
N ILE A 12 5.28 -3.87 0.74
CA ILE A 12 5.10 -2.43 0.50
C ILE A 12 5.84 -1.98 -0.78
N GLU A 13 7.07 -2.45 -0.98
CA GLU A 13 7.84 -2.19 -2.22
C GLU A 13 7.10 -2.71 -3.46
N CYS A 14 6.52 -3.92 -3.38
CA CYS A 14 5.68 -4.47 -4.44
C CYS A 14 4.46 -3.59 -4.73
N VAL A 15 3.74 -3.11 -3.69
CA VAL A 15 2.59 -2.22 -3.88
C VAL A 15 3.00 -0.91 -4.54
N ILE A 16 4.12 -0.31 -4.12
CA ILE A 16 4.62 0.93 -4.73
C ILE A 16 4.92 0.72 -6.21
N HIS A 17 5.58 -0.39 -6.55
CA HIS A 17 5.88 -0.75 -7.93
C HIS A 17 4.62 -0.95 -8.77
N GLU A 18 3.62 -1.66 -8.25
CA GLU A 18 2.36 -1.89 -8.96
C GLU A 18 1.54 -0.60 -9.15
N ILE A 19 1.55 0.30 -8.16
CA ILE A 19 0.95 1.64 -8.33
C ILE A 19 1.65 2.41 -9.45
N ASP A 20 2.98 2.40 -9.49
CA ASP A 20 3.73 3.06 -10.56
C ASP A 20 3.43 2.45 -11.92
N ASN A 21 3.36 1.12 -12.01
CA ASN A 21 3.00 0.43 -13.25
C ASN A 21 1.60 0.83 -13.74
N VAL A 22 0.61 0.90 -12.85
CA VAL A 22 -0.75 1.33 -13.20
C VAL A 22 -0.76 2.76 -13.74
N ILE A 23 -0.03 3.68 -13.10
CA ILE A 23 0.04 5.08 -13.50
C ILE A 23 0.77 5.23 -14.86
N ILE A 24 1.92 4.58 -15.01
CA ILE A 24 2.75 4.65 -16.23
C ILE A 24 2.04 4.03 -17.43
N ASN A 25 1.41 2.87 -17.22
CA ASN A 25 0.72 2.15 -18.30
C ASN A 25 -0.71 2.66 -18.54
N ASN A 26 -1.17 3.63 -17.75
CA ASN A 26 -2.51 4.19 -17.83
C ASN A 26 -3.60 3.09 -17.78
N ASP A 27 -3.49 2.17 -16.81
CA ASP A 27 -4.36 0.99 -16.72
C ASP A 27 -5.84 1.41 -16.55
N PRO A 28 -6.70 1.18 -17.56
CA PRO A 28 -8.08 1.66 -17.53
C PRO A 28 -8.95 0.93 -16.50
N ALA A 29 -8.58 -0.29 -16.08
CA ALA A 29 -9.33 -1.03 -15.08
C ALA A 29 -9.22 -0.39 -13.69
N ILE A 30 -8.08 0.25 -13.38
CA ILE A 30 -7.88 0.98 -12.14
C ILE A 30 -8.26 2.45 -12.30
N LEU A 31 -7.90 3.08 -13.42
CA LEU A 31 -8.13 4.51 -13.61
C LEU A 31 -9.60 4.89 -13.87
N SER A 32 -10.45 3.90 -14.17
CA SER A 32 -11.90 4.09 -14.20
C SER A 32 -12.54 4.19 -12.82
N ILE A 33 -11.85 3.75 -11.76
CA ILE A 33 -12.38 3.70 -10.38
C ILE A 33 -11.55 4.51 -9.37
N SER A 34 -10.35 4.93 -9.75
CA SER A 34 -9.42 5.69 -8.90
C SER A 34 -8.70 6.73 -9.74
N SER A 35 -8.44 7.91 -9.17
CA SER A 35 -7.63 8.92 -9.86
C SER A 35 -6.14 8.65 -9.69
N THR A 36 -5.32 9.11 -10.64
CA THR A 36 -3.86 9.13 -10.50
C THR A 36 -3.41 9.86 -9.24
N GLN A 37 -4.13 10.90 -8.82
CA GLN A 37 -3.86 11.63 -7.59
C GLN A 37 -4.10 10.76 -6.35
N GLN A 38 -5.18 9.98 -6.32
CA GLN A 38 -5.47 9.06 -5.22
C GLN A 38 -4.43 7.93 -5.14
N LEU A 39 -4.06 7.35 -6.28
CA LEU A 39 -2.98 6.34 -6.35
C LEU A 39 -1.65 6.90 -5.88
N THR A 40 -1.33 8.14 -6.28
CA THR A 40 -0.12 8.84 -5.83
C THR A 40 -0.14 9.06 -4.31
N ALA A 41 -1.29 9.42 -3.74
CA ALA A 41 -1.43 9.58 -2.29
C ALA A 41 -1.19 8.25 -1.54
N PHE A 42 -1.72 7.13 -2.06
CA PHE A 42 -1.45 5.81 -1.50
C PHE A 42 0.04 5.45 -1.56
N LYS A 43 0.68 5.66 -2.72
CA LYS A 43 2.13 5.46 -2.87
C LYS A 43 2.92 6.27 -1.84
N MET A 44 2.59 7.54 -1.65
CA MET A 44 3.28 8.41 -0.69
C MET A 44 3.14 7.92 0.75
N ALA A 45 1.96 7.43 1.13
CA ALA A 45 1.75 6.83 2.46
C ALA A 45 2.64 5.59 2.67
N PHE A 46 2.69 4.69 1.68
CA PHE A 46 3.54 3.50 1.71
C PHE A 46 5.04 3.81 1.71
N LEU A 47 5.48 4.83 0.96
CA LEU A 47 6.85 5.34 1.03
C LEU A 47 7.18 5.86 2.43
N GLY A 48 6.25 6.60 3.05
CA GLY A 48 6.40 7.05 4.44
C GLY A 48 6.56 5.89 5.43
N VAL A 49 5.88 4.77 5.19
CA VAL A 49 6.07 3.54 5.99
C VAL A 49 7.45 2.93 5.78
N LEU A 50 7.92 2.80 4.53
CA LEU A 50 9.27 2.28 4.26
C LEU A 50 10.36 3.12 4.92
N GLU A 51 10.23 4.45 4.86
CA GLU A 51 11.18 5.35 5.51
C GLU A 51 11.19 5.18 7.04
N LYS A 52 10.03 4.99 7.67
CA LYS A 52 9.95 4.66 9.11
C LYS A 52 10.62 3.33 9.43
N ILE A 53 10.40 2.30 8.61
CA ILE A 53 11.03 0.98 8.79
C ILE A 53 12.56 1.08 8.65
N LYS A 54 13.06 1.77 7.63
CA LYS A 54 14.51 1.95 7.40
C LYS A 54 15.21 2.66 8.55
N ARG A 55 14.51 3.58 9.21
CA ARG A 55 15.03 4.36 10.35
C ARG A 55 14.82 3.66 11.69
N ASP A 56 14.27 2.45 11.70
CA ASP A 56 13.82 1.74 12.92
C ASP A 56 12.86 2.57 13.78
N ALA A 57 12.10 3.47 13.15
CA ALA A 57 11.16 4.41 13.76
C ALA A 57 9.71 3.94 13.57
N ILE A 58 9.48 2.64 13.81
CA ILE A 58 8.16 2.04 13.66
C ILE A 58 7.27 2.49 14.83
N PRO A 59 6.13 3.16 14.58
CA PRO A 59 5.27 3.66 15.65
C PRO A 59 4.59 2.51 16.42
N PRO A 60 3.92 2.79 17.55
CA PRO A 60 3.09 1.82 18.27
C PRO A 60 1.97 1.21 17.40
N LYS A 61 1.52 0.00 17.74
CA LYS A 61 0.58 -0.79 16.91
C LYS A 61 -0.72 -0.05 16.57
N ASN A 62 -1.27 0.70 17.52
CA ASN A 62 -2.50 1.50 17.38
C ASN A 62 -2.36 2.66 16.37
N GLU A 63 -1.13 3.04 16.00
CA GLU A 63 -0.84 4.14 15.08
C GLU A 63 -0.43 3.65 13.67
N ARG A 64 -0.45 2.34 13.43
CA ARG A 64 -0.04 1.72 12.15
C ARG A 64 -1.19 1.55 11.16
N ASN A 65 -2.28 2.30 11.33
CA ASN A 65 -3.42 2.25 10.43
C ASN A 65 -3.29 3.36 9.37
N LEU A 66 -3.31 3.00 8.09
CA LEU A 66 -3.26 3.98 6.99
C LEU A 66 -4.67 4.35 6.51
N GLY A 67 -5.66 3.50 6.76
CA GLY A 67 -7.05 3.70 6.32
C GLY A 67 -7.27 3.46 4.82
N ILE A 68 -6.23 3.11 4.07
CA ILE A 68 -6.28 2.90 2.62
C ILE A 68 -7.14 1.67 2.29
N SER A 69 -6.99 0.60 3.06
CA SER A 69 -7.71 -0.65 2.87
C SER A 69 -9.23 -0.46 2.92
N ASN A 70 -9.73 0.45 3.76
CA ASN A 70 -11.16 0.75 3.82
C ASN A 70 -11.65 1.37 2.51
N VAL A 71 -10.87 2.30 1.95
CA VAL A 71 -11.18 2.92 0.64
C VAL A 71 -11.22 1.87 -0.46
N ILE A 72 -10.24 0.96 -0.48
CA ILE A 72 -10.19 -0.13 -1.47
C ILE A 72 -11.38 -1.08 -1.32
N ILE A 73 -11.70 -1.52 -0.10
CA ILE A 73 -12.80 -2.44 0.16
C ILE A 73 -14.15 -1.83 -0.26
N ASP A 74 -14.35 -0.54 -0.01
CA ASP A 74 -15.60 0.14 -0.31
C ASP A 74 -15.76 0.46 -1.81
N GLN A 75 -14.67 0.75 -2.51
CA GLN A 75 -14.73 1.35 -3.85
C GLN A 75 -14.26 0.41 -4.98
N TRP A 76 -13.36 -0.53 -4.70
CA TRP A 76 -12.70 -1.30 -5.75
C TRP A 76 -13.32 -2.69 -5.92
N PRO A 77 -13.53 -3.16 -7.17
CA PRO A 77 -13.88 -4.55 -7.43
C PRO A 77 -12.87 -5.53 -6.82
N PHE A 78 -13.36 -6.56 -6.14
CA PHE A 78 -12.54 -7.58 -5.49
C PHE A 78 -11.60 -8.34 -6.46
N SER A 79 -11.94 -8.36 -7.75
CA SER A 79 -11.14 -8.98 -8.81
C SER A 79 -9.82 -8.27 -9.06
N LEU A 80 -9.67 -7.00 -8.68
CA LEU A 80 -8.46 -6.21 -8.94
C LEU A 80 -7.30 -6.62 -8.04
N THR A 81 -6.22 -7.10 -8.67
CA THR A 81 -5.01 -7.55 -7.97
C THR A 81 -4.37 -6.46 -7.14
N LEU A 82 -4.27 -5.23 -7.66
CA LEU A 82 -3.68 -4.11 -6.94
C LEU A 82 -4.43 -3.82 -5.62
N GLY A 83 -5.76 -3.90 -5.62
CA GLY A 83 -6.56 -3.71 -4.42
C GLY A 83 -6.21 -4.73 -3.33
N ARG A 84 -6.11 -6.01 -3.69
CA ARG A 84 -5.71 -7.07 -2.76
C ARG A 84 -4.29 -6.85 -2.22
N LEU A 85 -3.34 -6.45 -3.07
CA LEU A 85 -1.96 -6.18 -2.65
C LEU A 85 -1.88 -5.03 -1.64
N ILE A 86 -2.63 -3.95 -1.87
CA ILE A 86 -2.71 -2.80 -0.95
C ILE A 86 -3.23 -3.23 0.43
N ILE A 87 -4.32 -4.00 0.45
CA ILE A 87 -4.93 -4.49 1.71
C ILE A 87 -3.96 -5.39 2.47
N GLU A 88 -3.27 -6.31 1.77
CA GLU A 88 -2.26 -7.17 2.38
C GLU A 88 -1.09 -6.37 2.96
N ALA A 89 -0.60 -5.36 2.24
CA ALA A 89 0.51 -4.52 2.68
C ALA A 89 0.16 -3.76 3.95
N GLU A 90 -1.01 -3.13 4.00
CA GLU A 90 -1.46 -2.41 5.19
C GLU A 90 -1.70 -3.34 6.37
N ASN A 91 -2.29 -4.52 6.15
CA ASN A 91 -2.50 -5.50 7.22
C ASN A 91 -1.17 -6.01 7.79
N LEU A 92 -0.16 -6.28 6.94
CA LEU A 92 1.17 -6.65 7.40
C LEU A 92 1.81 -5.54 8.23
N TYR A 93 1.70 -4.28 7.79
CA TYR A 93 2.21 -3.14 8.53
C TYR A 93 1.51 -2.96 9.88
N ARG A 94 0.18 -3.08 9.91
CA ARG A 94 -0.63 -2.98 11.12
C ARG A 94 -0.24 -4.05 12.14
N GLU A 95 -0.01 -5.27 11.68
CA GLU A 95 0.28 -6.38 12.56
C GLU A 95 1.75 -6.48 12.98
N MET A 96 2.69 -5.91 12.23
CA MET A 96 4.16 -5.99 12.39
C MET A 96 4.66 -5.94 13.84
#